data_AF-A0A3B0YK43-F1
#
_entry.id   AF-A0A3B0YK43-F1
#
_cell.length_a   1.000
_cell.length_b   1.000
_cell.length_c   1.000
_cell.angle_alpha   90.00
_cell.angle_beta   90.00
_cell.angle_gamma   90.00
#
_symmetry.space_group_name_H-M   'P 1'
#
loop_
_entity.id
_entity.type
_entity.pdbx_description
1 polymer ?
#
loop_
_entity_poly.entity_id
_entity_poly.type
_entity_poly.pdbx_seq_one_letter_code
_entity_poly.pdbx_strand_id
1 'polypeptide(L)'
;MSKVHITDVILRDAHQSLIATRMRTEDMLPVCTRLDTIGYWSLEVWGGATFDACIRYLKEDPWERLRQLRTALPKTRLQMLLRGQNLLGYRHYSDDVVGAFIDRSAENGIDVFRIFDALNDIRNLEMAIKAVKSTGKHAQGTICYTTSPVHSIDQFVDMARQLVGMGCDSIAVKDMAGLLTPMVTAELIGNLTSAVDLPIHLHCHATAGTAEMCQLKAIENGCRHIDTAISSLSGGASHPPTESMVAALHDTPYETGLDLKQLQDISSYFKEVRKKYHQFESEMTGLDTRVQVYQVPGGMISNLHTQLREQGALEQVEEVLKEIPRVREDLGYPPLVTPTSQIVGAQAVLNVLTGERYKSISNEVKLYLQGRYGRAPGEVNSLLRQQAIGNETIIDMRPADLLKDEMDNLRTEAGSLAQTDEDILTCAMFPELGRVFLEQRAAGTLTPEPLEPVGSGPESSPKPTEFNVTLHGETHHIQITGTGHPTRHDRPFYMTVDGIPEEILVETLSILDETTATQQQTGNGSQRPRPSGPGDVTTSMPGTIIDVLVEEGATVAAGDPVLVTEAMKMETEIQAPTAGTIKHIYVTKGDKISPDETLIHIQ
;
A
#
# COMPACT_ATOMS: atom_id res chain seq x y z
N MET A 1 22.97 12.96 28.72
CA MET A 1 22.60 11.57 29.01
C MET A 1 22.26 10.88 27.70
N SER A 2 22.63 9.61 27.54
CA SER A 2 22.47 8.79 26.32
C SER A 2 21.09 8.12 26.18
N LYS A 3 20.06 8.68 26.81
CA LYS A 3 18.70 8.14 26.83
C LYS A 3 18.19 7.86 25.42
N VAL A 4 17.60 6.69 25.21
CA VAL A 4 16.89 6.35 23.97
C VAL A 4 15.42 6.76 24.08
N HIS A 5 14.92 7.31 23.00
CA HIS A 5 13.57 7.81 22.81
C HIS A 5 12.82 6.87 21.86
N ILE A 6 11.56 6.57 22.19
CA ILE A 6 10.71 5.72 21.38
C ILE A 6 9.61 6.55 20.72
N THR A 7 9.45 6.38 19.42
CA THR A 7 8.20 6.66 18.71
C THR A 7 7.43 5.35 18.59
N ASP A 8 6.22 5.28 19.15
CA ASP A 8 5.37 4.09 18.98
C ASP A 8 4.42 4.30 17.80
N VAL A 9 4.33 3.31 16.91
CA VAL A 9 3.55 3.38 15.67
C VAL A 9 2.23 2.58 15.73
N ILE A 10 1.80 2.17 16.92
CA ILE A 10 0.60 1.35 17.14
C ILE A 10 -0.68 1.93 16.51
N LEU A 11 -0.81 3.26 16.47
CA LEU A 11 -1.99 3.95 15.93
C LEU A 11 -1.89 4.28 14.43
N ARG A 12 -0.78 3.94 13.75
CA ARG A 12 -0.55 4.19 12.32
C ARG A 12 0.09 3.01 11.60
N ASP A 13 1.41 2.89 11.62
CA ASP A 13 2.12 1.93 10.75
C ASP A 13 1.88 0.47 11.14
N ALA A 14 1.72 0.19 12.44
CA ALA A 14 1.55 -1.19 12.92
C ALA A 14 0.29 -1.85 12.31
N HIS A 15 -0.84 -1.16 12.37
CA HIS A 15 -2.10 -1.67 11.81
C HIS A 15 -2.17 -1.49 10.30
N GLN A 16 -1.47 -0.50 9.74
CA GLN A 16 -1.28 -0.39 8.29
C GLN A 16 -0.59 -1.65 7.72
N SER A 17 0.41 -2.17 8.43
CA SER A 17 1.14 -3.38 8.02
C SER A 17 0.38 -4.68 8.27
N LEU A 18 -0.29 -4.82 9.41
CA LEU A 18 -0.81 -6.12 9.87
C LEU A 18 -2.29 -6.35 9.59
N ILE A 19 -3.11 -5.30 9.58
CA ILE A 19 -4.57 -5.40 9.43
C ILE A 19 -5.10 -4.42 8.38
N ALA A 20 -4.35 -4.23 7.29
CA ALA A 20 -4.72 -3.41 6.13
C ALA A 20 -5.24 -2.00 6.49
N THR A 21 -4.67 -1.38 7.53
CA THR A 21 -5.06 -0.03 8.00
C THR A 21 -6.49 0.06 8.53
N ARG A 22 -7.07 -1.04 9.03
CA ARG A 22 -8.49 -1.10 9.42
C ARG A 22 -8.82 -0.72 10.85
N MET A 23 -7.83 -0.38 11.69
CA MET A 23 -8.11 0.04 13.05
C MET A 23 -9.00 1.30 13.06
N ARG A 24 -10.15 1.20 13.73
CA ARG A 24 -11.16 2.26 13.83
C ARG A 24 -10.87 3.21 14.98
N THR A 25 -11.36 4.45 14.88
CA THR A 25 -11.16 5.46 15.94
C THR A 25 -11.75 5.01 17.28
N GLU A 26 -12.89 4.29 17.25
CA GLU A 26 -13.55 3.75 18.45
C GLU A 26 -12.68 2.77 19.27
N ASP A 27 -11.72 2.11 18.62
CA ASP A 27 -10.77 1.19 19.27
C ASP A 27 -9.45 1.88 19.64
N MET A 28 -9.19 3.09 19.14
CA MET A 28 -8.01 3.87 19.50
C MET A 28 -8.24 4.69 20.78
N LEU A 29 -9.38 5.37 20.86
CA LEU A 29 -9.66 6.34 21.92
C LEU A 29 -9.63 5.76 23.34
N PRO A 30 -10.17 4.56 23.63
CA PRO A 30 -10.25 4.07 25.02
C PRO A 30 -8.89 3.84 25.70
N VAL A 31 -7.82 3.65 24.92
CA VAL A 31 -6.46 3.41 25.45
C VAL A 31 -5.56 4.65 25.39
N CYS A 32 -5.99 5.73 24.74
CA CYS A 32 -5.18 6.94 24.55
C CYS A 32 -4.63 7.53 25.85
N THR A 33 -5.44 7.67 26.91
CA THR A 33 -4.95 8.19 28.20
C THR A 33 -3.78 7.39 28.76
N ARG A 34 -3.76 6.07 28.54
CA ARG A 34 -2.69 5.18 29.00
C ARG A 34 -1.45 5.32 28.12
N LEU A 35 -1.63 5.42 26.80
CA LEU A 35 -0.53 5.73 25.87
C LEU A 35 0.13 7.07 26.21
N ASP A 36 -0.66 8.10 26.53
CA ASP A 36 -0.19 9.46 26.81
C ASP A 36 0.63 9.57 28.11
N THR A 37 0.50 8.60 29.02
CA THR A 37 1.25 8.57 30.28
C THR A 37 2.58 7.82 30.20
N ILE A 38 2.83 7.06 29.14
CA ILE A 38 4.05 6.23 29.01
C ILE A 38 5.31 7.08 28.94
N GLY A 39 5.26 8.22 28.24
CA GLY A 39 6.42 9.09 28.03
C GLY A 39 7.16 8.83 26.71
N TYR A 40 6.45 8.39 25.68
CA TYR A 40 6.97 8.33 24.31
C TYR A 40 7.50 9.69 23.84
N TRP A 41 8.47 9.67 22.91
CA TRP A 41 8.91 10.91 22.25
C TRP A 41 7.84 11.43 21.29
N SER A 42 7.20 10.52 20.56
CA SER A 42 5.97 10.77 19.80
C SER A 42 5.14 9.49 19.66
N LEU A 43 3.86 9.64 19.32
CA LEU A 43 3.03 8.59 18.77
C LEU A 43 2.79 8.90 17.31
N GLU A 44 3.07 7.95 16.43
CA GLU A 44 2.68 8.09 15.03
C GLU A 44 1.23 7.67 14.86
N VAL A 45 0.37 8.61 14.47
CA VAL A 45 -1.10 8.44 14.52
C VAL A 45 -1.81 8.78 13.21
N TRP A 46 -1.09 9.33 12.24
CA TRP A 46 -1.71 9.92 11.05
C TRP A 46 -0.82 9.87 9.81
N GLY A 47 -1.40 10.20 8.65
CA GLY A 47 -0.73 10.09 7.37
C GLY A 47 -0.57 8.64 6.90
N GLY A 48 0.32 8.41 5.93
CA GLY A 48 0.38 7.11 5.24
C GLY A 48 -0.97 6.74 4.63
N ALA A 49 -1.40 5.48 4.78
CA ALA A 49 -2.67 5.00 4.23
C ALA A 49 -3.90 5.30 5.11
N THR A 50 -3.70 5.86 6.32
CA THR A 50 -4.81 6.03 7.28
C THR A 50 -5.90 6.96 6.75
N PHE A 51 -5.53 8.00 6.01
CA PHE A 51 -6.47 8.97 5.46
C PHE A 51 -7.37 8.34 4.39
N ASP A 52 -6.80 7.63 3.42
CA ASP A 52 -7.56 6.85 2.42
C ASP A 52 -8.44 5.80 3.11
N ALA A 53 -7.89 5.06 4.08
CA ALA A 53 -8.64 4.02 4.78
C ALA A 53 -9.86 4.58 5.54
N CYS A 54 -9.71 5.74 6.19
CA CYS A 54 -10.79 6.45 6.86
C CYS A 54 -11.98 6.70 5.92
N ILE A 55 -11.74 7.33 4.77
CA ILE A 55 -12.83 7.74 3.86
C ILE A 55 -13.33 6.58 2.97
N ARG A 56 -12.45 5.62 2.65
CA ARG A 56 -12.77 4.49 1.77
C ARG A 56 -13.55 3.41 2.49
N TYR A 57 -13.01 2.95 3.61
CA TYR A 57 -13.43 1.69 4.25
C TYR A 57 -14.10 1.92 5.59
N LEU A 58 -13.50 2.77 6.43
CA LEU A 58 -13.99 2.99 7.79
C LEU A 58 -15.17 3.97 7.82
N LYS A 59 -15.34 4.76 6.76
CA LYS A 59 -16.34 5.83 6.68
C LYS A 59 -16.29 6.77 7.88
N GLU A 60 -15.07 7.08 8.29
CA GLU A 60 -14.74 8.04 9.35
C GLU A 60 -14.06 9.26 8.73
N ASP A 61 -14.31 10.45 9.28
CA ASP A 61 -13.60 11.65 8.85
C ASP A 61 -12.18 11.65 9.45
N PRO A 62 -11.12 11.63 8.61
CA PRO A 62 -9.75 11.56 9.10
C PRO A 62 -9.36 12.81 9.92
N TRP A 63 -9.89 13.99 9.59
CA TRP A 63 -9.60 15.23 10.33
C TRP A 63 -10.24 15.20 11.71
N GLU A 64 -11.46 14.67 11.81
CA GLU A 64 -12.13 14.47 13.09
C GLU A 64 -11.41 13.43 13.95
N ARG A 65 -10.96 12.31 13.35
CA ARG A 65 -10.09 11.35 14.03
C ARG A 65 -8.86 12.05 14.63
N LEU A 66 -8.18 12.91 13.86
CA LEU A 66 -7.01 13.64 14.35
C LEU A 66 -7.36 14.54 15.56
N ARG A 67 -8.45 15.32 15.49
CA ARG A 67 -8.90 16.17 16.61
C ARG A 67 -9.24 15.36 17.86
N GLN A 68 -9.90 14.22 17.71
CA GLN A 68 -10.23 13.33 18.82
C GLN A 68 -8.98 12.72 19.45
N LEU A 69 -8.04 12.26 18.64
CA LEU A 69 -6.74 11.76 19.11
C LEU A 69 -5.93 12.84 19.81
N ARG A 70 -5.88 14.06 19.25
CA ARG A 70 -5.20 15.20 19.87
C ARG A 70 -5.75 15.52 21.25
N THR A 71 -7.08 15.49 21.38
CA THR A 71 -7.79 15.71 22.64
C THR A 71 -7.48 14.60 23.64
N ALA A 72 -7.42 13.34 23.19
CA ALA A 72 -7.18 12.18 24.04
C ALA A 72 -5.70 11.96 24.40
N LEU A 73 -4.76 12.55 23.65
CA LEU A 73 -3.31 12.42 23.82
C LEU A 73 -2.63 13.78 24.08
N PRO A 74 -3.04 14.61 25.05
CA PRO A 74 -2.60 16.02 25.11
C PRO A 74 -1.10 16.24 25.42
N LYS A 75 -0.37 15.24 25.95
CA LYS A 75 1.04 15.42 26.37
C LYS A 75 2.03 14.95 25.32
N THR A 76 1.70 13.88 24.61
CA THR A 76 2.61 13.20 23.69
C THR A 76 2.58 13.91 22.33
N ARG A 77 3.74 14.03 21.68
CA ARG A 77 3.79 14.58 20.31
C ARG A 77 3.04 13.66 19.36
N LEU A 78 2.20 14.22 18.49
CA LEU A 78 1.59 13.46 17.41
C LEU A 78 2.44 13.55 16.15
N GLN A 79 2.86 12.41 15.62
CA GLN A 79 3.63 12.30 14.40
C GLN A 79 2.74 11.82 13.24
N MET A 80 3.02 12.34 12.05
CA MET A 80 2.49 11.79 10.80
C MET A 80 3.60 11.45 9.79
N LEU A 81 3.29 10.50 8.90
CA LEU A 81 4.06 10.25 7.69
C LEU A 81 3.48 11.06 6.53
N LEU A 82 4.30 11.90 5.89
CA LEU A 82 3.90 12.78 4.79
C LEU A 82 4.83 12.60 3.60
N ARG A 83 4.28 12.36 2.41
CA ARG A 83 5.06 12.42 1.17
C ARG A 83 5.18 13.88 0.74
N GLY A 84 6.39 14.38 0.50
CA GLY A 84 6.71 15.81 0.38
C GLY A 84 5.73 16.59 -0.52
N GLN A 85 5.81 16.38 -1.83
CA GLN A 85 4.97 17.11 -2.79
C GLN A 85 3.64 16.41 -3.10
N ASN A 86 3.53 15.11 -2.83
CA ASN A 86 2.33 14.33 -3.12
C ASN A 86 1.37 14.20 -1.93
N LEU A 87 1.75 14.72 -0.76
CA LEU A 87 0.99 14.65 0.49
C LEU A 87 0.50 13.21 0.78
N LEU A 88 -0.81 12.99 0.65
CA LEU A 88 -1.47 11.69 0.86
C LEU A 88 -2.06 11.11 -0.42
N GLY A 89 -1.97 11.83 -1.55
CA GLY A 89 -2.47 11.38 -2.86
C GLY A 89 -1.36 10.87 -3.78
N TYR A 90 -1.70 10.60 -5.05
CA TYR A 90 -0.83 9.84 -5.97
C TYR A 90 -0.11 10.70 -7.04
N ARG A 91 -0.42 12.01 -7.11
CA ARG A 91 0.24 12.98 -8.00
C ARG A 91 1.00 14.05 -7.22
N HIS A 92 1.78 14.90 -7.89
CA HIS A 92 2.30 16.12 -7.29
C HIS A 92 1.19 17.16 -7.18
N TYR A 93 1.20 17.90 -6.08
CA TYR A 93 0.34 19.06 -5.85
C TYR A 93 1.14 20.35 -5.93
N SER A 94 0.50 21.43 -6.32
CA SER A 94 1.00 22.80 -6.24
C SER A 94 1.39 23.18 -4.80
N ASP A 95 2.28 24.17 -4.70
CA ASP A 95 2.86 24.56 -3.40
C ASP A 95 1.82 25.16 -2.45
N ASP A 96 0.78 25.83 -2.95
CA ASP A 96 -0.32 26.36 -2.14
C ASP A 96 -1.18 25.25 -1.51
N VAL A 97 -1.42 24.15 -2.23
CA VAL A 97 -2.08 22.96 -1.68
C VAL A 97 -1.21 22.28 -0.62
N VAL A 98 0.10 22.15 -0.86
CA VAL A 98 1.05 21.61 0.12
C VAL A 98 1.06 22.45 1.39
N GLY A 99 1.14 23.77 1.26
CA GLY A 99 1.05 24.71 2.37
C GLY A 99 -0.25 24.57 3.15
N ALA A 100 -1.39 24.63 2.46
CA ALA A 100 -2.71 24.54 3.09
C ALA A 100 -2.89 23.22 3.85
N PHE A 101 -2.46 22.09 3.29
CA PHE A 101 -2.55 20.80 3.96
C PHE A 101 -1.73 20.73 5.25
N ILE A 102 -0.49 21.22 5.21
CA ILE A 102 0.40 21.23 6.37
C ILE A 102 -0.12 22.18 7.44
N ASP A 103 -0.60 23.36 7.07
CA ASP A 103 -1.20 24.33 7.99
C ASP A 103 -2.40 23.71 8.71
N ARG A 104 -3.36 23.12 7.98
CA ARG A 104 -4.52 22.43 8.58
C ARG A 104 -4.10 21.25 9.46
N SER A 105 -3.09 20.48 9.06
CA SER A 105 -2.59 19.34 9.85
C SER A 105 -1.95 19.79 11.16
N ALA A 106 -1.16 20.88 11.13
CA ALA A 106 -0.52 21.46 12.30
C ALA A 106 -1.54 22.07 13.27
N GLU A 107 -2.55 22.79 12.75
CA GLU A 107 -3.64 23.36 13.53
C GLU A 107 -4.47 22.28 14.24
N ASN A 108 -4.75 21.16 13.57
CA ASN A 108 -5.52 20.04 14.14
C ASN A 108 -4.72 19.16 15.12
N GLY A 109 -3.40 19.36 15.21
CA GLY A 109 -2.61 18.83 16.33
C GLY A 109 -1.43 17.93 15.98
N ILE A 110 -1.05 17.82 14.70
CA ILE A 110 0.24 17.20 14.34
C ILE A 110 1.39 18.07 14.83
N ASP A 111 2.37 17.44 15.47
CA ASP A 111 3.56 18.08 16.01
C ASP A 111 4.83 17.75 15.22
N VAL A 112 4.89 16.53 14.67
CA VAL A 112 6.05 16.01 13.94
C VAL A 112 5.61 15.55 12.55
N PHE A 113 6.21 16.13 11.52
CA PHE A 113 6.00 15.74 10.14
C PHE A 113 7.22 14.97 9.67
N ARG A 114 7.07 13.66 9.45
CA ARG A 114 8.09 12.84 8.79
C ARG A 114 7.90 12.96 7.28
N ILE A 115 8.74 13.75 6.65
CA ILE A 115 8.63 14.15 5.24
C ILE A 115 9.59 13.32 4.40
N PHE A 116 9.05 12.54 3.46
CA PHE A 116 9.84 11.67 2.58
C PHE A 116 9.45 11.86 1.11
N ASP A 117 10.34 11.43 0.22
CA ASP A 117 10.10 11.38 -1.23
C ASP A 117 10.36 9.95 -1.71
N ALA A 118 9.54 9.45 -2.63
CA ALA A 118 9.62 8.05 -3.06
C ALA A 118 10.88 7.72 -3.88
N LEU A 119 11.54 8.74 -4.44
CA LEU A 119 12.79 8.65 -5.21
C LEU A 119 14.00 9.15 -4.41
N ASN A 120 13.79 9.59 -3.16
CA ASN A 120 14.75 10.41 -2.42
C ASN A 120 15.17 11.70 -3.17
N ASP A 121 14.31 12.25 -4.02
CA ASP A 121 14.54 13.55 -4.65
C ASP A 121 14.20 14.65 -3.64
N ILE A 122 15.25 15.16 -2.97
CA ILE A 122 15.11 16.18 -1.93
C ILE A 122 14.41 17.47 -2.38
N ARG A 123 14.37 17.77 -3.68
CA ARG A 123 13.68 18.96 -4.22
C ARG A 123 12.19 18.87 -3.95
N ASN A 124 11.62 17.66 -4.00
CA ASN A 124 10.21 17.42 -3.67
C ASN A 124 9.88 17.59 -2.18
N LEU A 125 10.88 17.79 -1.32
CA LEU A 125 10.71 18.00 0.12
C LEU A 125 10.72 19.47 0.51
N GLU A 126 11.27 20.35 -0.35
CA GLU A 126 11.58 21.74 0.01
C GLU A 126 10.34 22.50 0.49
N MET A 127 9.25 22.47 -0.29
CA MET A 127 8.03 23.19 0.07
C MET A 127 7.40 22.65 1.36
N ALA A 128 7.36 21.31 1.52
CA ALA A 128 6.79 20.69 2.70
C ALA A 128 7.60 21.01 3.97
N ILE A 129 8.94 20.93 3.89
CA ILE A 129 9.81 21.33 5.00
C ILE A 129 9.56 22.79 5.35
N LYS A 130 9.58 23.69 4.36
CA LYS A 130 9.35 25.13 4.57
C LYS A 130 8.01 25.41 5.24
N ALA A 131 6.92 24.78 4.78
CA ALA A 131 5.59 24.93 5.37
C ALA A 131 5.53 24.42 6.82
N VAL A 132 6.13 23.26 7.11
CA VAL A 132 6.18 22.76 8.49
C VAL A 132 6.94 23.75 9.39
N LYS A 133 8.07 24.27 8.92
CA LYS A 133 8.84 25.28 9.67
C LYS A 133 8.05 26.56 9.90
N SER A 134 7.22 27.03 8.96
CA SER A 134 6.39 28.22 9.17
C SER A 134 5.27 28.03 10.20
N THR A 135 4.81 26.80 10.42
CA THR A 135 3.86 26.48 11.50
C THR A 135 4.51 26.35 12.88
N GLY A 136 5.85 26.38 12.96
CA GLY A 136 6.60 26.15 14.20
C GLY A 136 6.59 24.69 14.69
N LYS A 137 6.17 23.75 13.84
CA LYS A 137 6.20 22.30 14.12
C LYS A 137 7.53 21.67 13.72
N HIS A 138 7.72 20.40 14.08
CA HIS A 138 8.98 19.66 13.88
C HIS A 138 9.03 19.06 12.47
N ALA A 139 9.97 19.53 11.65
CA ALA A 139 10.22 18.96 10.33
C ALA A 139 11.26 17.83 10.43
N GLN A 140 10.85 16.59 10.15
CA GLN A 140 11.75 15.44 10.10
C GLN A 140 12.00 15.04 8.64
N GLY A 141 13.17 15.40 8.11
CA GLY A 141 13.59 15.01 6.77
C GLY A 141 13.93 13.53 6.70
N THR A 142 13.51 12.83 5.65
CA THR A 142 13.59 11.37 5.59
C THR A 142 14.44 10.88 4.43
N ILE A 143 15.31 9.91 4.71
CA ILE A 143 16.05 9.12 3.74
C ILE A 143 15.37 7.75 3.64
N CYS A 144 14.79 7.40 2.51
CA CYS A 144 14.32 6.05 2.25
C CYS A 144 15.51 5.13 1.96
N TYR A 145 15.77 4.20 2.87
CA TYR A 145 16.88 3.26 2.74
C TYR A 145 16.57 2.18 1.70
N THR A 146 17.54 1.89 0.84
CA THR A 146 17.49 0.80 -0.13
C THR A 146 18.88 0.39 -0.57
N THR A 147 19.02 -0.77 -1.22
CA THR A 147 20.29 -1.27 -1.75
C THR A 147 20.22 -1.47 -3.26
N SER A 148 21.25 -1.03 -3.99
CA SER A 148 21.41 -1.22 -5.44
C SER A 148 22.82 -0.76 -5.86
N PRO A 149 23.24 -0.97 -7.11
CA PRO A 149 24.50 -0.43 -7.62
C PRO A 149 24.65 1.10 -7.56
N VAL A 150 23.55 1.86 -7.43
CA VAL A 150 23.56 3.34 -7.44
C VAL A 150 23.33 3.96 -6.06
N HIS A 151 23.16 3.14 -5.02
CA HIS A 151 22.91 3.60 -3.65
C HIS A 151 24.09 3.23 -2.73
N SER A 152 24.62 4.21 -2.01
CA SER A 152 25.76 4.08 -1.11
C SER A 152 25.53 4.86 0.19
N ILE A 153 26.27 4.50 1.24
CA ILE A 153 26.22 5.21 2.53
C ILE A 153 26.63 6.68 2.35
N ASP A 154 27.65 6.96 1.54
CA ASP A 154 28.11 8.33 1.29
C ASP A 154 27.01 9.21 0.69
N GLN A 155 26.24 8.69 -0.27
CA GLN A 155 25.10 9.41 -0.84
C GLN A 155 24.00 9.67 0.21
N PHE A 156 23.73 8.71 1.10
CA PHE A 156 22.78 8.93 2.19
C PHE A 156 23.28 9.98 3.20
N VAL A 157 24.57 10.02 3.47
CA VAL A 157 25.19 11.04 4.33
C VAL A 157 25.11 12.43 3.69
N ASP A 158 25.39 12.54 2.39
CA ASP A 158 25.26 13.81 1.67
C ASP A 158 23.81 14.30 1.62
N MET A 159 22.85 13.39 1.47
CA MET A 159 21.43 13.71 1.57
C MET A 159 21.07 14.23 2.96
N ALA A 160 21.59 13.62 4.03
CA ALA A 160 21.38 14.13 5.39
C ALA A 160 21.89 15.57 5.55
N ARG A 161 23.08 15.89 4.99
CA ARG A 161 23.62 17.27 5.01
C ARG A 161 22.73 18.25 4.26
N GLN A 162 22.17 17.85 3.12
CA GLN A 162 21.24 18.69 2.36
C GLN A 162 19.94 18.93 3.13
N LEU A 163 19.38 17.90 3.78
CA LEU A 163 18.20 18.01 4.63
C LEU A 163 18.42 18.93 5.84
N VAL A 164 19.62 18.89 6.45
CA VAL A 164 20.04 19.87 7.48
C VAL A 164 20.02 21.28 6.90
N GLY A 165 20.60 21.47 5.70
CA GLY A 165 20.60 22.77 5.00
C GLY A 165 19.22 23.31 4.68
N MET A 166 18.21 22.44 4.52
CA MET A 166 16.80 22.81 4.34
C MET A 166 16.08 23.21 5.64
N GLY A 167 16.74 23.08 6.79
CA GLY A 167 16.19 23.48 8.08
C GLY A 167 15.39 22.39 8.82
N CYS A 168 15.61 21.11 8.48
CA CYS A 168 15.05 20.00 9.25
C CYS A 168 15.47 20.05 10.73
N ASP A 169 14.61 19.55 11.62
CA ASP A 169 14.84 19.46 13.07
C ASP A 169 15.38 18.08 13.48
N SER A 170 15.12 17.05 12.67
CA SER A 170 15.76 15.73 12.78
C SER A 170 15.77 14.99 11.45
N ILE A 171 16.57 13.92 11.36
CA ILE A 171 16.69 13.08 10.15
C ILE A 171 16.17 11.68 10.46
N ALA A 172 15.29 11.15 9.62
CA ALA A 172 14.83 9.77 9.68
C ALA A 172 15.50 8.91 8.60
N VAL A 173 15.99 7.73 8.99
CA VAL A 173 16.30 6.65 8.06
C VAL A 173 15.10 5.72 8.04
N LYS A 174 14.37 5.70 6.91
CA LYS A 174 13.18 4.88 6.70
C LYS A 174 13.53 3.64 5.88
N ASP A 175 13.76 2.54 6.57
CA ASP A 175 13.87 1.20 5.98
C ASP A 175 12.47 0.56 5.90
N MET A 176 11.73 0.95 4.87
CA MET A 176 10.33 0.55 4.64
C MET A 176 10.14 -0.94 4.33
N ALA A 177 11.20 -1.62 3.89
CA ALA A 177 11.14 -3.03 3.49
C ALA A 177 11.78 -3.98 4.52
N GLY A 178 12.60 -3.46 5.45
CA GLY A 178 13.38 -4.29 6.37
C GLY A 178 14.63 -4.86 5.71
N LEU A 179 15.33 -4.03 4.91
CA LEU A 179 16.54 -4.39 4.18
C LEU A 179 17.82 -4.18 5.00
N LEU A 180 17.78 -3.37 6.04
CA LEU A 180 18.95 -3.14 6.88
C LEU A 180 19.43 -4.43 7.53
N THR A 181 20.75 -4.61 7.51
CA THR A 181 21.44 -5.62 8.31
C THR A 181 22.18 -4.94 9.46
N PRO A 182 22.47 -5.64 10.56
CA PRO A 182 23.01 -5.00 11.76
C PRO A 182 24.35 -4.30 11.52
N MET A 183 25.24 -4.87 10.70
CA MET A 183 26.56 -4.27 10.42
C MET A 183 26.47 -3.06 9.51
N VAL A 184 25.64 -3.11 8.47
CA VAL A 184 25.38 -1.94 7.61
C VAL A 184 24.71 -0.81 8.42
N THR A 185 23.84 -1.18 9.37
CA THR A 185 23.21 -0.20 10.27
C THR A 185 24.24 0.51 11.14
N ALA A 186 25.20 -0.24 11.72
CA ALA A 186 26.27 0.36 12.51
C ALA A 186 27.07 1.38 11.69
N GLU A 187 27.46 1.02 10.47
CA GLU A 187 28.23 1.89 9.57
C GLU A 187 27.43 3.12 9.14
N LEU A 188 26.21 2.93 8.62
CA LEU A 188 25.36 4.01 8.14
C LEU A 188 25.06 5.02 9.26
N ILE A 189 24.63 4.53 10.43
CA ILE A 189 24.26 5.41 11.55
C ILE A 189 25.50 6.08 12.14
N GLY A 190 26.63 5.38 12.25
CA GLY A 190 27.89 5.97 12.69
C GLY A 190 28.34 7.11 11.78
N ASN A 191 28.25 6.91 10.47
CA ASN A 191 28.58 7.95 9.49
C ASN A 191 27.60 9.13 9.52
N LEU A 192 26.30 8.87 9.64
CA LEU A 192 25.29 9.93 9.74
C LEU A 192 25.49 10.78 10.99
N THR A 193 25.60 10.15 12.16
CA THR A 193 25.79 10.86 13.45
C THR A 193 27.12 11.59 13.55
N SER A 194 28.14 11.17 12.80
CA SER A 194 29.42 11.89 12.68
C SER A 194 29.34 13.07 11.70
N ALA A 195 28.42 13.02 10.74
CA ALA A 195 28.33 14.00 9.66
C ALA A 195 27.36 15.16 9.94
N VAL A 196 26.35 14.94 10.80
CA VAL A 196 25.33 15.95 11.14
C VAL A 196 25.03 15.96 12.64
N ASP A 197 24.77 17.16 13.18
CA ASP A 197 24.44 17.34 14.60
C ASP A 197 22.96 17.05 14.94
N LEU A 198 22.11 16.92 13.92
CA LEU A 198 20.69 16.67 14.12
C LEU A 198 20.44 15.25 14.65
N PRO A 199 19.40 15.04 15.49
CA PRO A 199 19.02 13.72 15.93
C PRO A 199 18.70 12.79 14.75
N ILE A 200 19.23 11.57 14.81
CA ILE A 200 18.88 10.49 13.86
C ILE A 200 17.76 9.64 14.46
N HIS A 201 16.74 9.37 13.65
CA HIS A 201 15.61 8.48 13.92
C HIS A 201 15.72 7.26 13.02
N LEU A 202 15.66 6.06 13.58
CA LEU A 202 15.63 4.83 12.80
C LEU A 202 14.21 4.24 12.77
N HIS A 203 13.69 4.10 11.56
CA HIS A 203 12.45 3.41 11.26
C HIS A 203 12.75 2.16 10.44
N CYS A 204 12.45 0.98 10.97
CA CYS A 204 12.70 -0.29 10.30
C CYS A 204 11.58 -1.30 10.55
N HIS A 205 11.20 -2.01 9.49
CA HIS A 205 10.26 -3.12 9.57
C HIS A 205 10.99 -4.41 9.97
N ALA A 206 10.32 -5.26 10.76
CA ALA A 206 10.82 -6.53 11.28
C ALA A 206 10.69 -7.70 10.29
N THR A 207 10.41 -7.43 9.01
CA THR A 207 10.07 -8.42 7.99
C THR A 207 11.13 -9.52 7.88
N ALA A 208 12.41 -9.12 7.84
CA ALA A 208 13.54 -10.04 7.71
C ALA A 208 13.97 -10.68 9.05
N GLY A 209 13.39 -10.27 10.18
CA GLY A 209 13.81 -10.72 11.52
C GLY A 209 15.13 -10.13 12.01
N THR A 210 15.59 -9.02 11.42
CA THR A 210 16.86 -8.35 11.77
C THR A 210 16.69 -6.99 12.46
N ALA A 211 15.45 -6.48 12.55
CA ALA A 211 15.20 -5.08 12.90
C ALA A 211 15.62 -4.72 14.33
N GLU A 212 15.38 -5.57 15.32
CA GLU A 212 15.81 -5.38 16.71
C GLU A 212 17.34 -5.27 16.81
N MET A 213 18.05 -6.15 16.08
CA MET A 213 19.52 -6.11 16.02
C MET A 213 20.02 -4.84 15.33
N CYS A 214 19.32 -4.38 14.29
CA CYS A 214 19.62 -3.11 13.62
C CYS A 214 19.39 -1.93 14.56
N GLN A 215 18.30 -1.90 15.33
CA GLN A 215 18.04 -0.85 16.31
C GLN A 215 19.11 -0.82 17.40
N LEU A 216 19.52 -1.98 17.92
CA LEU A 216 20.61 -2.06 18.89
C LEU A 216 21.91 -1.50 18.31
N LYS A 217 22.27 -1.91 17.07
CA LYS A 217 23.47 -1.39 16.39
C LYS A 217 23.39 0.11 16.10
N ALA A 218 22.21 0.62 15.76
CA ALA A 218 22.01 2.05 15.58
C ALA A 218 22.25 2.81 16.90
N ILE A 219 21.72 2.31 18.01
CA ILE A 219 21.89 2.91 19.34
C ILE A 219 23.37 2.94 19.75
N GLU A 220 24.07 1.83 19.57
CA GLU A 220 25.52 1.73 19.84
C GLU A 220 26.34 2.73 19.00
N ASN A 221 25.82 3.13 17.83
CA ASN A 221 26.48 4.06 16.90
C ASN A 221 25.85 5.47 16.89
N GLY A 222 25.18 5.86 17.98
CA GLY A 222 24.78 7.25 18.22
C GLY A 222 23.32 7.59 17.91
N CYS A 223 22.53 6.68 17.32
CA CYS A 223 21.10 6.88 17.18
C CYS A 223 20.41 6.91 18.55
N ARG A 224 19.47 7.83 18.74
CA ARG A 224 18.74 7.98 20.02
C ARG A 224 17.24 7.93 19.87
N HIS A 225 16.72 7.78 18.66
CA HIS A 225 15.29 7.70 18.42
C HIS A 225 15.00 6.49 17.54
N ILE A 226 14.14 5.60 18.01
CA ILE A 226 13.74 4.39 17.28
C ILE A 226 12.23 4.31 17.20
N ASP A 227 11.73 3.79 16.09
CA ASP A 227 10.32 3.46 15.93
C ASP A 227 10.05 2.02 16.34
N THR A 228 9.08 1.81 17.22
CA THR A 228 8.65 0.47 17.68
C THR A 228 7.13 0.37 17.62
N ALA A 229 6.59 -0.84 17.78
CA ALA A 229 5.16 -1.06 17.91
C ALA A 229 4.86 -1.87 19.18
N ILE A 230 3.74 -1.58 19.86
CA ILE A 230 3.24 -2.42 20.95
C ILE A 230 3.20 -3.90 20.51
N SER A 231 3.71 -4.79 21.36
CA SER A 231 4.02 -6.18 21.00
C SER A 231 2.88 -6.95 20.33
N SER A 232 1.62 -6.69 20.72
CA SER A 232 0.43 -7.32 20.13
C SER A 232 0.21 -7.03 18.64
N LEU A 233 0.81 -5.98 18.09
CA LEU A 233 0.77 -5.58 16.68
C LEU A 233 2.19 -5.28 16.15
N SER A 234 3.19 -6.00 16.67
CA SER A 234 4.60 -5.91 16.27
C SER A 234 5.05 -7.13 15.47
N GLY A 235 6.29 -7.11 14.96
CA GLY A 235 6.89 -8.25 14.26
C GLY A 235 6.40 -8.44 12.81
N GLY A 236 7.06 -9.34 12.08
CA GLY A 236 6.77 -9.57 10.65
C GLY A 236 6.83 -8.26 9.87
N ALA A 237 5.81 -7.97 9.07
CA ALA A 237 5.71 -6.72 8.32
C ALA A 237 5.54 -5.44 9.19
N SER A 238 5.41 -5.55 10.51
CA SER A 238 5.37 -4.41 11.45
C SER A 238 6.77 -4.06 11.97
N HIS A 239 6.87 -3.44 13.14
CA HIS A 239 8.10 -2.94 13.75
C HIS A 239 8.58 -3.83 14.90
N PRO A 240 9.83 -3.65 15.36
CA PRO A 240 10.29 -4.22 16.62
C PRO A 240 9.32 -3.97 17.80
N PRO A 241 9.11 -4.95 18.69
CA PRO A 241 8.23 -4.77 19.85
C PRO A 241 8.78 -3.72 20.82
N THR A 242 7.95 -2.74 21.20
CA THR A 242 8.29 -1.69 22.18
C THR A 242 8.79 -2.30 23.49
N GLU A 243 8.09 -3.31 24.01
CA GLU A 243 8.41 -4.00 25.25
C GLU A 243 9.76 -4.71 25.19
N SER A 244 10.06 -5.36 24.06
CA SER A 244 11.35 -6.03 23.85
C SER A 244 12.50 -5.04 23.87
N MET A 245 12.35 -3.88 23.23
CA MET A 245 13.39 -2.84 23.23
C MET A 245 13.56 -2.19 24.61
N VAL A 246 12.46 -1.93 25.33
CA VAL A 246 12.53 -1.43 26.72
C VAL A 246 13.25 -2.43 27.62
N ALA A 247 12.93 -3.72 27.53
CA ALA A 247 13.59 -4.76 28.30
C ALA A 247 15.07 -4.92 27.92
N ALA A 248 15.41 -4.86 26.63
CA ALA A 248 16.77 -5.01 26.14
C ALA A 248 17.69 -3.85 26.57
N LEU A 249 17.15 -2.64 26.74
CA LEU A 249 17.90 -1.45 27.12
C LEU A 249 17.88 -1.18 28.64
N HIS A 250 17.13 -1.97 29.41
CA HIS A 250 17.10 -1.88 30.87
C HIS A 250 18.49 -2.15 31.47
N ASP A 251 18.87 -1.41 32.53
CA ASP A 251 20.20 -1.45 33.16
C ASP A 251 21.39 -1.17 32.21
N THR A 252 21.13 -0.56 31.04
CA THR A 252 22.18 -0.09 30.12
C THR A 252 22.29 1.44 30.15
N PRO A 253 23.38 2.03 29.63
CA PRO A 253 23.49 3.49 29.46
C PRO A 253 22.41 4.10 28.54
N TYR A 254 21.65 3.28 27.82
CA TYR A 254 20.67 3.67 26.82
C TYR A 254 19.22 3.52 27.29
N GLU A 255 19.01 3.33 28.59
CA GLU A 255 17.70 3.10 29.18
C GLU A 255 16.64 4.13 28.71
N THR A 256 15.44 3.63 28.39
CA THR A 256 14.34 4.44 27.87
C THR A 256 13.54 5.12 28.98
N GLY A 257 13.59 4.58 30.20
CA GLY A 257 12.79 5.01 31.35
C GLY A 257 11.28 4.79 31.18
N LEU A 258 10.86 3.95 30.22
CA LEU A 258 9.46 3.57 30.05
C LEU A 258 9.09 2.43 31.00
N ASP A 259 7.87 2.47 31.53
CA ASP A 259 7.37 1.44 32.44
C ASP A 259 6.90 0.19 31.66
N LEU A 260 7.69 -0.88 31.76
CA LEU A 260 7.41 -2.15 31.08
C LEU A 260 6.08 -2.78 31.52
N LYS A 261 5.64 -2.60 32.77
CA LYS A 261 4.37 -3.16 33.25
C LYS A 261 3.19 -2.43 32.63
N GLN A 262 3.24 -1.10 32.55
CA GLN A 262 2.19 -0.32 31.89
C GLN A 262 2.09 -0.67 30.39
N LEU A 263 3.23 -0.92 29.74
CA LEU A 263 3.27 -1.37 28.34
C LEU A 263 2.60 -2.75 28.15
N GLN A 264 2.84 -3.71 29.06
CA GLN A 264 2.19 -5.03 29.01
C GLN A 264 0.66 -4.93 29.13
N ASP A 265 0.17 -4.03 29.98
CA ASP A 265 -1.27 -3.79 30.07
C ASP A 265 -1.81 -3.23 28.74
N ILE A 266 -1.05 -2.35 28.06
CA ILE A 266 -1.45 -1.74 26.77
C ILE A 266 -1.46 -2.81 25.67
N SER A 267 -0.45 -3.68 25.63
CA SER A 267 -0.42 -4.83 24.73
C SER A 267 -1.61 -5.76 24.93
N SER A 268 -1.99 -6.02 26.18
CA SER A 268 -3.16 -6.84 26.49
C SER A 268 -4.46 -6.24 25.92
N TYR A 269 -4.60 -4.91 25.94
CA TYR A 269 -5.73 -4.22 25.30
C TYR A 269 -5.72 -4.42 23.79
N PHE A 270 -4.59 -4.13 23.13
CA PHE A 270 -4.51 -4.23 21.67
C PHE A 270 -4.58 -5.68 21.16
N LYS A 271 -4.18 -6.65 21.98
CA LYS A 271 -4.39 -8.08 21.68
C LYS A 271 -5.88 -8.43 21.56
N GLU A 272 -6.73 -7.85 22.41
CA GLU A 272 -8.19 -8.04 22.31
C GLU A 272 -8.78 -7.26 21.14
N VAL A 273 -8.33 -6.02 20.90
CA VAL A 273 -8.73 -5.23 19.73
C VAL A 273 -8.41 -5.96 18.43
N ARG A 274 -7.20 -6.51 18.29
CA ARG A 274 -6.72 -7.20 17.09
C ARG A 274 -7.64 -8.33 16.65
N LYS A 275 -8.25 -9.07 17.60
CA LYS A 275 -9.20 -10.16 17.28
C LYS A 275 -10.39 -9.70 16.44
N LYS A 276 -10.85 -8.46 16.63
CA LYS A 276 -11.97 -7.89 15.85
C LYS A 276 -11.65 -7.76 14.37
N TYR A 277 -10.36 -7.64 14.03
CA TYR A 277 -9.87 -7.38 12.67
C TYR A 277 -9.32 -8.63 11.99
N HIS A 278 -9.63 -9.83 12.49
CA HIS A 278 -9.08 -11.10 12.01
C HIS A 278 -9.21 -11.31 10.48
N GLN A 279 -10.32 -10.88 9.87
CA GLN A 279 -10.55 -10.97 8.41
C GLN A 279 -9.54 -10.16 7.57
N PHE A 280 -8.84 -9.21 8.19
CA PHE A 280 -7.86 -8.34 7.54
C PHE A 280 -6.41 -8.72 7.89
N GLU A 281 -6.20 -9.76 8.69
CA GLU A 281 -4.87 -10.20 9.08
C GLU A 281 -4.04 -10.54 7.85
N SER A 282 -2.84 -9.95 7.81
CA SER A 282 -1.88 -10.24 6.76
C SER A 282 -1.42 -11.70 6.86
N GLU A 283 -1.36 -12.39 5.71
CA GLU A 283 -0.68 -13.68 5.59
C GLU A 283 0.84 -13.56 5.91
N MET A 284 1.37 -12.32 5.95
CA MET A 284 2.77 -12.00 6.21
C MET A 284 3.04 -11.52 7.65
N THR A 285 2.29 -12.03 8.62
CA THR A 285 2.56 -11.80 10.06
C THR A 285 3.84 -12.49 10.54
N GLY A 286 4.34 -13.48 9.81
CA GLY A 286 5.61 -14.16 10.06
C GLY A 286 6.84 -13.45 9.47
N LEU A 287 8.01 -14.07 9.64
CA LEU A 287 9.26 -13.61 9.03
C LEU A 287 9.29 -13.97 7.54
N ASP A 288 9.76 -13.04 6.71
CA ASP A 288 10.03 -13.27 5.30
C ASP A 288 11.43 -12.76 4.94
N THR A 289 12.40 -13.67 4.94
CA THR A 289 13.80 -13.36 4.58
C THR A 289 14.00 -13.18 3.08
N ARG A 290 13.02 -13.52 2.23
CA ARG A 290 13.11 -13.33 0.77
C ARG A 290 13.20 -11.84 0.40
N VAL A 291 12.77 -10.94 1.30
CA VAL A 291 12.95 -9.49 1.13
C VAL A 291 14.43 -9.11 0.96
N GLN A 292 15.36 -9.85 1.57
CA GLN A 292 16.80 -9.62 1.42
C GLN A 292 17.33 -10.04 0.03
N VAL A 293 16.56 -10.86 -0.70
CA VAL A 293 16.93 -11.35 -2.04
C VAL A 293 16.25 -10.51 -3.12
N TYR A 294 14.92 -10.38 -3.07
CA TYR A 294 14.14 -9.70 -4.11
C TYR A 294 13.92 -8.21 -3.83
N GLN A 295 14.18 -7.75 -2.60
CA GLN A 295 13.97 -6.38 -2.16
C GLN A 295 12.52 -5.89 -2.27
N VAL A 296 11.57 -6.81 -2.37
CA VAL A 296 10.14 -6.53 -2.47
C VAL A 296 9.56 -6.40 -1.05
N PRO A 297 8.96 -5.24 -0.68
CA PRO A 297 8.30 -5.09 0.62
C PRO A 297 7.16 -6.09 0.79
N GLY A 298 6.90 -6.54 2.03
CA GLY A 298 5.87 -7.57 2.28
C GLY A 298 4.48 -7.20 1.76
N GLY A 299 3.99 -5.99 2.06
CA GLY A 299 2.67 -5.54 1.56
C GLY A 299 2.56 -5.50 0.02
N MET A 300 3.69 -5.40 -0.70
CA MET A 300 3.70 -5.49 -2.16
C MET A 300 3.58 -6.95 -2.63
N ILE A 301 4.18 -7.92 -1.92
CA ILE A 301 4.06 -9.35 -2.22
C ILE A 301 2.61 -9.84 -2.02
N SER A 302 1.94 -9.44 -0.93
CA SER A 302 0.55 -9.84 -0.70
C SER A 302 -0.39 -9.28 -1.76
N ASN A 303 -0.23 -8.01 -2.12
CA ASN A 303 -1.01 -7.38 -3.19
C ASN A 303 -0.77 -8.08 -4.54
N LEU A 304 0.48 -8.41 -4.85
CA LEU A 304 0.85 -9.15 -6.05
C LEU A 304 0.15 -10.51 -6.12
N HIS A 305 0.13 -11.28 -5.02
CA HIS A 305 -0.56 -12.57 -4.99
C HIS A 305 -2.05 -12.43 -5.24
N THR A 306 -2.71 -11.43 -4.62
CA THR A 306 -4.13 -11.16 -4.88
C THR A 306 -4.37 -10.79 -6.34
N GLN A 307 -3.56 -9.90 -6.92
CA GLN A 307 -3.67 -9.50 -8.32
C GLN A 307 -3.52 -10.68 -9.29
N LEU A 308 -2.54 -11.56 -9.04
CA LEU A 308 -2.34 -12.77 -9.87
C LEU A 308 -3.46 -13.78 -9.67
N ARG A 309 -4.01 -13.92 -8.46
CA ARG A 309 -5.19 -14.77 -8.18
C ARG A 309 -6.42 -14.31 -8.93
N GLU A 310 -6.73 -13.02 -8.89
CA GLU A 310 -7.86 -12.43 -9.60
C GLU A 310 -7.77 -12.64 -11.12
N GLN A 311 -6.56 -12.78 -11.65
CA GLN A 311 -6.29 -13.02 -13.06
C GLN A 311 -6.07 -14.49 -13.41
N GLY A 312 -6.22 -15.40 -12.45
CA GLY A 312 -6.02 -16.84 -12.66
C GLY A 312 -4.58 -17.24 -13.02
N ALA A 313 -3.60 -16.42 -12.63
CA ALA A 313 -2.19 -16.56 -12.99
C ALA A 313 -1.26 -16.73 -11.77
N LEU A 314 -1.73 -17.39 -10.71
CA LEU A 314 -0.95 -17.59 -9.47
C LEU A 314 0.35 -18.37 -9.68
N GLU A 315 0.41 -19.22 -10.69
CA GLU A 315 1.60 -19.96 -11.09
C GLU A 315 2.73 -19.06 -11.60
N GLN A 316 2.43 -17.82 -12.00
CA GLN A 316 3.39 -16.85 -12.52
C GLN A 316 4.10 -16.03 -11.41
N VAL A 317 3.76 -16.22 -10.13
CA VAL A 317 4.31 -15.44 -9.01
C VAL A 317 5.85 -15.41 -9.02
N GLU A 318 6.49 -16.57 -9.25
CA GLU A 318 7.95 -16.66 -9.23
C GLU A 318 8.60 -15.84 -10.36
N GLU A 319 8.00 -15.85 -11.54
CA GLU A 319 8.48 -15.06 -12.68
C GLU A 319 8.30 -13.57 -12.45
N VAL A 320 7.20 -13.14 -11.81
CA VAL A 320 7.03 -11.73 -11.42
C VAL A 320 8.07 -11.29 -10.39
N LEU A 321 8.36 -12.13 -9.38
CA LEU A 321 9.40 -11.82 -8.39
C LEU A 321 10.80 -11.68 -9.01
N LYS A 322 11.09 -12.41 -10.10
CA LYS A 322 12.33 -12.27 -10.87
C LYS A 322 12.33 -11.04 -11.78
N GLU A 323 11.16 -10.63 -12.27
CA GLU A 323 11.01 -9.48 -13.17
C GLU A 323 11.07 -8.14 -12.42
N ILE A 324 10.59 -8.07 -11.17
CA ILE A 324 10.62 -6.84 -10.35
C ILE A 324 12.01 -6.19 -10.28
N PRO A 325 13.11 -6.90 -9.94
CA PRO A 325 14.44 -6.31 -9.93
C PRO A 325 14.89 -5.76 -11.29
N ARG A 326 14.47 -6.37 -12.41
CA ARG A 326 14.81 -5.93 -13.77
C ARG A 326 14.05 -4.68 -14.16
N VAL A 327 12.75 -4.61 -13.85
CA VAL A 327 11.96 -3.39 -14.05
C VAL A 327 12.52 -2.25 -13.19
N ARG A 328 12.89 -2.56 -11.95
CA ARG A 328 13.53 -1.59 -11.05
C ARG A 328 14.84 -1.06 -11.62
N GLU A 329 15.69 -1.93 -12.16
CA GLU A 329 16.93 -1.54 -12.85
C GLU A 329 16.64 -0.63 -14.06
N ASP A 330 15.72 -1.02 -14.94
CA ASP A 330 15.37 -0.24 -16.13
C ASP A 330 14.81 1.16 -15.80
N LEU A 331 14.21 1.31 -14.61
CA LEU A 331 13.72 2.59 -14.09
C LEU A 331 14.77 3.36 -13.28
N GLY A 332 16.04 2.97 -13.26
CA GLY A 332 17.10 3.69 -12.56
C GLY A 332 17.10 3.45 -11.04
N TYR A 333 16.72 2.25 -10.62
CA TYR A 333 16.73 1.75 -9.25
C TYR A 333 15.95 2.58 -8.20
N PRO A 334 14.71 3.01 -8.44
CA PRO A 334 13.94 3.71 -7.42
C PRO A 334 13.84 2.87 -6.12
N PRO A 335 13.87 3.49 -4.92
CA PRO A 335 13.43 2.84 -3.70
C PRO A 335 12.01 2.29 -3.90
N LEU A 336 11.70 1.10 -3.40
CA LEU A 336 10.36 0.51 -3.53
C LEU A 336 9.47 0.95 -2.35
N VAL A 337 8.96 2.17 -2.44
CA VAL A 337 8.00 2.77 -1.49
C VAL A 337 6.84 3.36 -2.29
N THR A 338 5.66 3.58 -1.70
CA THR A 338 4.54 4.13 -2.50
C THR A 338 4.89 5.52 -3.06
N PRO A 339 4.64 5.81 -4.35
CA PRO A 339 3.98 4.96 -5.34
C PRO A 339 4.92 4.06 -6.18
N THR A 340 6.24 4.25 -6.12
CA THR A 340 7.21 3.54 -6.98
C THR A 340 7.17 2.02 -6.82
N SER A 341 6.87 1.50 -5.61
CA SER A 341 6.63 0.07 -5.42
C SER A 341 5.48 -0.48 -6.27
N GLN A 342 4.37 0.27 -6.38
CA GLN A 342 3.23 -0.12 -7.22
C GLN A 342 3.58 -0.01 -8.70
N ILE A 343 4.27 1.06 -9.10
CA ILE A 343 4.71 1.28 -10.49
C ILE A 343 5.58 0.12 -10.97
N VAL A 344 6.62 -0.22 -10.20
CA VAL A 344 7.54 -1.33 -10.53
C VAL A 344 6.80 -2.68 -10.49
N GLY A 345 5.98 -2.92 -9.46
CA GLY A 345 5.26 -4.19 -9.30
C GLY A 345 4.27 -4.48 -10.40
N ALA A 346 3.39 -3.52 -10.69
CA ALA A 346 2.36 -3.69 -11.70
C ALA A 346 2.98 -3.83 -13.09
N GLN A 347 4.03 -3.05 -13.41
CA GLN A 347 4.74 -3.21 -14.68
C GLN A 347 5.43 -4.57 -14.80
N ALA A 348 5.95 -5.13 -13.70
CA ALA A 348 6.50 -6.49 -13.70
C ALA A 348 5.42 -7.54 -13.96
N VAL A 349 4.22 -7.39 -13.37
CA VAL A 349 3.06 -8.25 -13.68
C VAL A 349 2.68 -8.14 -15.16
N LEU A 350 2.56 -6.92 -15.69
CA LEU A 350 2.26 -6.70 -17.11
C LEU A 350 3.28 -7.38 -18.02
N ASN A 351 4.57 -7.24 -17.75
CA ASN A 351 5.64 -7.88 -18.53
C ASN A 351 5.50 -9.41 -18.56
N VAL A 352 5.18 -10.03 -17.42
CA VAL A 352 5.04 -11.48 -17.31
C VAL A 352 3.76 -11.97 -17.99
N LEU A 353 2.62 -11.34 -17.72
CA LEU A 353 1.33 -11.77 -18.28
C LEU A 353 1.23 -11.56 -19.79
N THR A 354 1.86 -10.52 -20.32
CA THR A 354 1.88 -10.26 -21.77
C THR A 354 2.93 -11.10 -22.51
N GLY A 355 3.83 -11.77 -21.78
CA GLY A 355 4.91 -12.60 -22.31
C GLY A 355 6.07 -11.81 -22.94
N GLU A 356 6.04 -10.48 -22.91
CA GLU A 356 7.04 -9.60 -23.51
C GLU A 356 7.23 -8.34 -22.65
N ARG A 357 8.49 -7.99 -22.35
CA ARG A 357 8.80 -6.82 -21.51
C ARG A 357 8.34 -5.55 -22.21
N TYR A 358 7.57 -4.72 -21.51
CA TYR A 358 7.11 -3.40 -21.97
C TYR A 358 6.28 -3.43 -23.26
N LYS A 359 5.65 -4.57 -23.58
CA LYS A 359 4.64 -4.64 -24.65
C LYS A 359 3.44 -3.73 -24.36
N SER A 360 3.04 -3.66 -23.09
CA SER A 360 2.13 -2.64 -22.56
C SER A 360 2.85 -1.87 -21.46
N ILE A 361 2.78 -0.55 -21.50
CA ILE A 361 3.47 0.35 -20.58
C ILE A 361 2.42 1.24 -19.91
N SER A 362 2.39 1.22 -18.59
CA SER A 362 1.42 2.03 -17.83
C SER A 362 1.72 3.53 -17.95
N ASN A 363 0.69 4.35 -17.77
CA ASN A 363 0.82 5.81 -17.79
C ASN A 363 1.74 6.31 -16.67
N GLU A 364 1.73 5.69 -15.51
CA GLU A 364 2.63 6.01 -14.40
C GLU A 364 4.09 5.73 -14.75
N VAL A 365 4.39 4.66 -15.49
CA VAL A 365 5.74 4.39 -16.01
C VAL A 365 6.14 5.46 -17.03
N LYS A 366 5.24 5.87 -17.93
CA LYS A 366 5.49 6.98 -18.86
C LYS A 366 5.80 8.28 -18.11
N LEU A 367 4.95 8.67 -17.16
CA LEU A 367 5.12 9.86 -16.31
C LEU A 367 6.42 9.81 -15.51
N TYR A 368 6.79 8.64 -14.98
CA TYR A 368 8.09 8.41 -14.34
C TYR A 368 9.25 8.69 -15.30
N LEU A 369 9.18 8.13 -16.50
CA LEU A 369 10.24 8.27 -17.51
C LEU A 369 10.36 9.71 -18.05
N GLN A 370 9.28 10.50 -17.97
CA GLN A 370 9.28 11.95 -18.23
C GLN A 370 9.89 12.78 -17.10
N GLY A 371 10.13 12.21 -15.91
CA GLY A 371 10.58 12.93 -14.72
C GLY A 371 9.45 13.56 -13.90
N ARG A 372 8.17 13.22 -14.15
CA ARG A 372 6.99 13.81 -13.48
C ARG A 372 6.82 13.41 -12.02
N TYR A 373 7.54 12.40 -11.55
CA TYR A 373 7.64 12.02 -10.13
C TYR A 373 8.89 12.59 -9.43
N GLY A 374 9.77 13.27 -10.17
CA GLY A 374 11.09 13.69 -9.71
C GLY A 374 12.21 12.94 -10.43
N ARG A 375 13.45 13.17 -9.98
CA ARG A 375 14.66 12.59 -10.58
C ARG A 375 14.89 11.18 -10.06
N ALA A 376 15.03 10.24 -10.99
CA ALA A 376 15.43 8.87 -10.68
C ALA A 376 16.82 8.82 -10.02
N PRO A 377 17.09 7.90 -9.08
CA PRO A 377 18.38 7.79 -8.41
C PRO A 377 19.56 7.46 -9.34
N GLY A 378 19.30 6.66 -10.37
CA GLY A 378 20.29 6.22 -11.36
C GLY A 378 19.85 6.50 -12.79
N GLU A 379 20.67 6.04 -13.74
CA GLU A 379 20.35 6.11 -15.16
C GLU A 379 19.15 5.20 -15.48
N VAL A 380 18.15 5.76 -16.19
CA VAL A 380 17.04 4.97 -16.71
C VAL A 380 17.40 4.38 -18.07
N ASN A 381 16.81 3.24 -18.41
CA ASN A 381 17.03 2.60 -19.70
C ASN A 381 16.55 3.51 -20.84
N SER A 382 17.48 3.93 -21.71
CA SER A 382 17.18 4.87 -22.81
C SER A 382 16.28 4.28 -23.88
N LEU A 383 16.37 2.97 -24.15
CA LEU A 383 15.50 2.28 -25.10
C LEU A 383 14.08 2.23 -24.57
N LEU A 384 13.92 1.86 -23.30
CA LEU A 384 12.62 1.90 -22.63
C LEU A 384 12.02 3.31 -22.64
N ARG A 385 12.81 4.34 -22.29
CA ARG A 385 12.35 5.73 -22.32
C ARG A 385 11.88 6.12 -23.73
N GLN A 386 12.66 5.82 -24.76
CA GLN A 386 12.26 6.10 -26.15
C GLN A 386 10.99 5.34 -26.55
N GLN A 387 10.85 4.08 -26.15
CA GLN A 387 9.67 3.26 -26.42
C GLN A 387 8.42 3.78 -25.71
N ALA A 388 8.56 4.21 -24.45
CA ALA A 388 7.43 4.61 -23.61
C ALA A 388 6.89 5.99 -23.95
N ILE A 389 7.78 6.96 -24.22
CA ILE A 389 7.39 8.38 -24.32
C ILE A 389 7.81 9.03 -25.65
N GLY A 390 8.45 8.28 -26.55
CA GLY A 390 8.83 8.79 -27.88
C GLY A 390 9.63 10.09 -27.83
N ASN A 391 9.03 11.16 -28.36
CA ASN A 391 9.61 12.51 -28.38
C ASN A 391 8.93 13.47 -27.39
N GLU A 392 8.16 12.95 -26.45
CA GLU A 392 7.53 13.77 -25.42
C GLU A 392 8.58 14.44 -24.52
N THR A 393 8.16 15.53 -23.86
CA THR A 393 9.07 16.36 -23.08
C THR A 393 9.52 15.65 -21.81
N ILE A 394 10.83 15.56 -21.62
CA ILE A 394 11.48 15.12 -20.37
C ILE A 394 11.79 16.35 -19.54
N ILE A 395 11.43 16.33 -18.27
CA ILE A 395 11.70 17.41 -17.32
C ILE A 395 12.82 17.00 -16.35
N ASP A 396 13.70 17.94 -16.00
CA ASP A 396 14.75 17.77 -14.99
C ASP A 396 14.60 18.74 -13.81
N MET A 397 13.57 19.60 -13.83
CA MET A 397 13.19 20.46 -12.71
C MET A 397 12.27 19.74 -11.73
N ARG A 398 11.97 20.37 -10.58
CA ARG A 398 10.96 19.85 -9.65
C ARG A 398 9.60 19.85 -10.37
N PRO A 399 8.87 18.72 -10.45
CA PRO A 399 7.63 18.66 -11.24
C PRO A 399 6.56 19.65 -10.79
N ALA A 400 6.56 20.02 -9.51
CA ALA A 400 5.65 21.00 -8.94
C ALA A 400 5.83 22.41 -9.51
N ASP A 401 7.02 22.76 -10.00
CA ASP A 401 7.31 24.09 -10.55
C ASP A 401 6.54 24.34 -11.87
N LEU A 402 5.96 23.29 -12.47
CA LEU A 402 5.11 23.36 -13.65
C LEU A 402 3.63 23.51 -13.30
N LEU A 403 3.27 23.35 -12.02
CA LEU A 403 1.90 23.49 -11.55
C LEU A 403 1.62 24.95 -11.22
N LYS A 404 0.43 25.42 -11.60
CA LYS A 404 -0.11 26.67 -11.10
C LYS A 404 -0.79 26.41 -9.77
N ASP A 405 -1.01 27.46 -8.98
CA ASP A 405 -1.80 27.39 -7.76
C ASP A 405 -3.16 26.73 -8.02
N GLU A 406 -3.54 25.78 -7.17
CA GLU A 406 -4.73 24.93 -7.38
C GLU A 406 -5.86 25.21 -6.37
N MET A 407 -5.59 25.81 -5.21
CA MET A 407 -6.57 25.90 -4.11
C MET A 407 -7.87 26.59 -4.51
N ASP A 408 -7.80 27.68 -5.29
CA ASP A 408 -9.00 28.39 -5.74
C ASP A 408 -9.83 27.59 -6.77
N ASN A 409 -9.15 26.84 -7.65
CA ASN A 409 -9.82 25.96 -8.60
C ASN A 409 -10.47 24.78 -7.86
N LEU A 410 -9.75 24.14 -6.94
CA LEU A 410 -10.25 23.05 -6.10
C LEU A 410 -11.46 23.48 -5.26
N ARG A 411 -11.45 24.70 -4.73
CA ARG A 411 -12.60 25.29 -4.02
C ARG A 411 -13.81 25.43 -4.94
N THR A 412 -13.59 25.84 -6.18
CA THR A 412 -14.65 26.00 -7.18
C THR A 412 -15.22 24.63 -7.60
N GLU A 413 -14.35 23.65 -7.84
CA GLU A 413 -14.73 22.28 -8.23
C GLU A 413 -15.49 21.54 -7.12
N ALA A 414 -15.05 21.68 -5.86
CA ALA A 414 -15.75 21.09 -4.72
C ALA A 414 -17.12 21.75 -4.48
N GLY A 415 -17.31 22.99 -4.92
CA GLY A 415 -18.58 23.70 -4.86
C GLY A 415 -19.18 23.77 -3.46
N SER A 416 -20.50 23.62 -3.36
CA SER A 416 -21.21 23.64 -2.07
C SER A 416 -21.09 22.35 -1.25
N LEU A 417 -20.41 21.32 -1.79
CA LEU A 417 -20.25 20.05 -1.09
C LEU A 417 -19.19 20.15 0.01
N ALA A 418 -18.11 20.88 -0.24
CA ALA A 418 -17.08 21.18 0.74
C ALA A 418 -17.48 22.38 1.60
N GLN A 419 -17.50 22.21 2.93
CA GLN A 419 -17.86 23.26 3.88
C GLN A 419 -16.63 23.95 4.50
N THR A 420 -15.47 23.31 4.39
CA THR A 420 -14.20 23.76 4.99
C THR A 420 -13.04 23.53 4.03
N ASP A 421 -11.89 24.18 4.28
CA ASP A 421 -10.66 23.88 3.53
C ASP A 421 -10.21 22.41 3.73
N GLU A 422 -10.56 21.77 4.86
CA GLU A 422 -10.29 20.34 5.10
C GLU A 422 -11.06 19.44 4.13
N ASP A 423 -12.31 19.80 3.82
CA ASP A 423 -13.12 19.09 2.81
C ASP A 423 -12.54 19.28 1.40
N ILE A 424 -12.11 20.51 1.08
CA ILE A 424 -11.45 20.82 -0.20
C ILE A 424 -10.18 19.98 -0.35
N LEU A 425 -9.34 19.92 0.69
CA LEU A 425 -8.12 19.11 0.69
C LEU A 425 -8.42 17.61 0.59
N THR A 426 -9.50 17.14 1.23
CA THR A 426 -9.95 15.74 1.12
C THR A 426 -10.31 15.40 -0.33
N CYS A 427 -11.06 16.26 -1.01
CA CYS A 427 -11.37 16.12 -2.43
C CYS A 427 -10.12 16.29 -3.30
N ALA A 428 -9.20 17.20 -2.97
CA ALA A 428 -7.97 17.36 -3.74
C ALA A 428 -7.11 16.09 -3.74
N MET A 429 -6.97 15.45 -2.58
CA MET A 429 -6.19 14.21 -2.45
C MET A 429 -6.90 13.00 -3.06
N PHE A 430 -8.24 12.98 -2.98
CA PHE A 430 -9.08 11.88 -3.42
C PHE A 430 -10.34 12.43 -4.13
N PRO A 431 -10.27 12.84 -5.41
CA PRO A 431 -11.36 13.58 -6.06
C PRO A 431 -12.72 12.88 -6.01
N GLU A 432 -12.80 11.68 -6.57
CA GLU A 432 -14.09 10.97 -6.62
C GLU A 432 -14.46 10.40 -5.24
N LEU A 433 -13.51 9.79 -4.55
CA LEU A 433 -13.78 9.16 -3.26
C LEU A 433 -14.13 10.19 -2.18
N GLY A 434 -13.42 11.32 -2.15
CA GLY A 434 -13.68 12.45 -1.26
C GLY A 434 -15.05 13.05 -1.52
N ARG A 435 -15.42 13.27 -2.79
CA ARG A 435 -16.77 13.73 -3.18
C ARG A 435 -17.84 12.79 -2.65
N VAL A 436 -17.74 11.49 -2.95
CA VAL A 436 -18.70 10.48 -2.47
C VAL A 436 -18.75 10.43 -0.94
N PHE A 437 -17.60 10.54 -0.27
CA PHE A 437 -17.53 10.57 1.20
C PHE A 437 -18.28 11.78 1.77
N LEU A 438 -18.06 12.99 1.23
CA LEU A 438 -18.73 14.21 1.68
C LEU A 438 -20.24 14.14 1.44
N GLU A 439 -20.68 13.57 0.32
CA GLU A 439 -22.11 13.36 0.01
C GLU A 439 -22.76 12.42 1.04
N GLN A 440 -22.11 11.29 1.32
CA GLN A 440 -22.57 10.33 2.33
C GLN A 440 -22.56 10.94 3.74
N ARG A 441 -21.55 11.76 4.07
CA ARG A 441 -21.46 12.49 5.34
C ARG A 441 -22.63 13.45 5.50
N ALA A 442 -22.92 14.25 4.48
CA ALA A 442 -24.03 15.20 4.47
C ALA A 442 -25.40 14.50 4.54
N ALA A 443 -25.55 13.34 3.91
CA ALA A 443 -26.77 12.54 3.93
C ALA A 443 -26.94 11.70 5.22
N GLY A 444 -25.90 11.57 6.05
CA GLY A 444 -25.92 10.71 7.24
C GLY A 444 -25.93 9.21 6.91
N THR A 445 -25.36 8.81 5.76
CA THR A 445 -25.39 7.43 5.25
C THR A 445 -24.03 6.73 5.28
N LEU A 446 -23.06 7.30 6.01
CA LEU A 446 -21.74 6.68 6.20
C LEU A 446 -21.89 5.36 6.96
N THR A 447 -21.52 4.26 6.30
CA THR A 447 -21.55 2.92 6.89
C THR A 447 -20.17 2.27 6.76
N PRO A 448 -19.47 1.97 7.87
CA PRO A 448 -18.17 1.32 7.80
C PRO A 448 -18.24 -0.08 7.19
N GLU A 449 -17.14 -0.54 6.60
CA GLU A 449 -16.95 -1.93 6.21
C GLU A 449 -17.21 -2.86 7.41
N PRO A 450 -18.12 -3.85 7.30
CA PRO A 450 -18.51 -4.69 8.42
C PRO A 450 -17.35 -5.55 8.94
N LEU A 451 -17.33 -5.77 10.26
CA LEU A 451 -16.41 -6.73 10.89
C LEU A 451 -17.16 -8.05 11.11
N GLU A 452 -16.54 -9.14 10.69
CA GLU A 452 -17.00 -10.50 10.89
C GLU A 452 -16.96 -10.87 12.38
N PRO A 453 -17.92 -11.68 12.88
CA PRO A 453 -17.90 -12.14 14.26
C PRO A 453 -16.65 -12.97 14.59
N VAL A 454 -16.04 -12.74 15.75
CA VAL A 454 -14.90 -13.53 16.20
C VAL A 454 -15.32 -15.00 16.37
N GLY A 455 -14.76 -15.89 15.53
CA GLY A 455 -15.08 -17.32 15.53
C GLY A 455 -15.76 -17.82 14.25
N SER A 456 -16.12 -16.92 13.32
CA SER A 456 -16.47 -17.30 11.94
C SER A 456 -15.21 -17.55 11.12
N GLY A 457 -14.38 -18.52 11.51
CA GLY A 457 -13.57 -19.22 10.50
C GLY A 457 -14.51 -19.81 9.45
N PRO A 458 -14.04 -20.19 8.25
CA PRO A 458 -14.91 -20.77 7.23
C PRO A 458 -15.70 -21.90 7.89
N GLU A 459 -17.01 -21.69 8.09
CA GLU A 459 -17.89 -22.75 8.52
C GLU A 459 -17.65 -23.85 7.50
N SER A 460 -17.15 -25.00 7.95
CA SER A 460 -17.28 -26.19 7.14
C SER A 460 -18.78 -26.29 6.89
N SER A 461 -19.21 -25.98 5.67
CA SER A 461 -20.54 -26.32 5.22
C SER A 461 -20.79 -27.77 5.68
N PRO A 462 -21.92 -28.07 6.32
CA PRO A 462 -22.18 -29.42 6.78
C PRO A 462 -22.06 -30.35 5.58
N LYS A 463 -20.94 -31.10 5.51
CA LYS A 463 -20.68 -32.00 4.40
C LYS A 463 -21.76 -33.07 4.46
N PRO A 464 -22.56 -33.27 3.40
CA PRO A 464 -23.62 -34.26 3.43
C PRO A 464 -22.99 -35.64 3.68
N THR A 465 -23.36 -36.26 4.80
CA THR A 465 -22.93 -37.61 5.18
C THR A 465 -23.91 -38.67 4.69
N GLU A 466 -25.00 -38.27 4.03
CA GLU A 466 -26.04 -39.17 3.54
C GLU A 466 -26.66 -38.55 2.28
N PHE A 467 -26.69 -39.29 1.18
CA PHE A 467 -27.19 -38.81 -0.10
C PHE A 467 -27.56 -39.96 -1.03
N ASN A 468 -28.46 -39.70 -1.98
CA ASN A 468 -28.82 -40.64 -3.04
C ASN A 468 -27.98 -40.39 -4.29
N VAL A 469 -27.40 -41.43 -4.87
CA VAL A 469 -26.66 -41.37 -6.14
C VAL A 469 -27.44 -42.16 -7.18
N THR A 470 -27.88 -41.48 -8.24
CA THR A 470 -28.53 -42.14 -9.38
C THR A 470 -27.51 -42.36 -10.50
N LEU A 471 -27.18 -43.62 -10.77
CA LEU A 471 -26.28 -44.01 -11.85
C LEU A 471 -27.05 -44.85 -12.87
N HIS A 472 -27.06 -44.45 -14.14
CA HIS A 472 -27.73 -45.17 -15.23
C HIS A 472 -29.23 -45.50 -15.01
N GLY A 473 -29.92 -44.73 -14.17
CA GLY A 473 -31.36 -44.90 -13.89
C GLY A 473 -31.69 -45.72 -12.63
N GLU A 474 -30.69 -46.27 -11.94
CA GLU A 474 -30.83 -46.90 -10.63
C GLU A 474 -30.34 -45.95 -9.54
N THR A 475 -31.08 -45.84 -8.43
CA THR A 475 -30.75 -44.92 -7.33
C THR A 475 -30.28 -45.70 -6.12
N HIS A 476 -29.05 -45.43 -5.69
CA HIS A 476 -28.43 -46.00 -4.50
C HIS A 476 -28.43 -45.00 -3.36
N HIS A 477 -28.81 -45.45 -2.17
CA HIS A 477 -28.75 -44.67 -0.94
C HIS A 477 -27.40 -44.86 -0.27
N ILE A 478 -26.61 -43.79 -0.17
CA ILE A 478 -25.26 -43.83 0.39
C ILE A 478 -25.24 -43.09 1.72
N GLN A 479 -24.71 -43.72 2.77
CA GLN A 479 -24.50 -43.09 4.08
C GLN A 479 -23.07 -43.33 4.57
N ILE A 480 -22.35 -42.26 4.90
CA ILE A 480 -21.00 -42.30 5.48
C ILE A 480 -21.12 -42.54 6.99
N THR A 481 -20.67 -43.70 7.45
CA THR A 481 -20.83 -44.16 8.84
C THR A 481 -19.58 -43.91 9.70
N GLY A 482 -18.43 -43.61 9.08
CA GLY A 482 -17.21 -43.25 9.81
C GLY A 482 -16.01 -42.98 8.91
N THR A 483 -14.90 -42.54 9.51
CA THR A 483 -13.62 -42.31 8.81
C THR A 483 -12.47 -42.94 9.58
N GLY A 484 -11.51 -43.57 8.89
CA GLY A 484 -10.28 -44.06 9.51
C GLY A 484 -9.26 -42.96 9.81
N HIS A 485 -8.14 -43.35 10.44
CA HIS A 485 -7.03 -42.45 10.78
C HIS A 485 -6.37 -41.89 9.50
N PRO A 486 -5.98 -40.60 9.49
CA PRO A 486 -5.30 -40.01 8.33
C PRO A 486 -3.93 -40.67 8.13
N THR A 487 -3.70 -41.23 6.95
CA THR A 487 -2.36 -41.59 6.48
C THR A 487 -1.86 -40.56 5.48
N ARG A 488 -0.57 -40.57 5.14
CA ARG A 488 0.12 -39.48 4.43
C ARG A 488 -0.44 -39.18 3.02
N HIS A 489 -1.24 -40.09 2.44
CA HIS A 489 -1.84 -39.90 1.11
C HIS A 489 -3.29 -40.40 0.96
N ASP A 490 -3.83 -41.27 1.84
CA ASP A 490 -5.21 -41.78 1.75
C ASP A 490 -5.95 -41.75 3.10
N ARG A 491 -7.28 -41.55 3.06
CA ARG A 491 -8.18 -41.69 4.22
C ARG A 491 -9.30 -42.67 3.87
N PRO A 492 -9.41 -43.84 4.55
CA PRO A 492 -10.51 -44.76 4.29
C PRO A 492 -11.83 -44.21 4.88
N PHE A 493 -12.90 -44.32 4.10
CA PHE A 493 -14.26 -43.98 4.51
C PHE A 493 -15.08 -45.26 4.66
N TYR A 494 -15.83 -45.35 5.76
CA TYR A 494 -16.80 -46.41 5.96
C TYR A 494 -18.16 -45.89 5.48
N MET A 495 -18.82 -46.63 4.59
CA MET A 495 -20.14 -46.24 4.09
C MET A 495 -21.08 -47.44 3.98
N THR A 496 -22.38 -47.18 4.02
CA THR A 496 -23.41 -48.15 3.62
C THR A 496 -23.95 -47.75 2.25
N VAL A 497 -24.16 -48.75 1.39
CA VAL A 497 -24.87 -48.59 0.12
C VAL A 497 -26.13 -49.44 0.22
N ASP A 498 -27.30 -48.79 0.15
CA ASP A 498 -28.62 -49.42 0.32
C ASP A 498 -28.74 -50.25 1.62
N GLY A 499 -28.07 -49.79 2.69
CA GLY A 499 -28.08 -50.43 4.01
C GLY A 499 -27.07 -51.56 4.20
N ILE A 500 -26.25 -51.88 3.19
CA ILE A 500 -25.19 -52.89 3.28
C ILE A 500 -23.85 -52.18 3.60
N PRO A 501 -23.15 -52.53 4.69
CA PRO A 501 -21.85 -51.95 5.02
C PRO A 501 -20.76 -52.35 4.02
N GLU A 502 -20.06 -51.36 3.46
CA GLU A 502 -18.96 -51.54 2.51
C GLU A 502 -17.73 -50.71 2.96
N GLU A 503 -16.53 -51.27 2.79
CA GLU A 503 -15.26 -50.59 3.05
C GLU A 503 -14.69 -50.11 1.71
N ILE A 504 -14.60 -48.79 1.50
CA ILE A 504 -14.16 -48.20 0.24
C ILE A 504 -13.02 -47.20 0.50
N LEU A 505 -11.94 -47.34 -0.26
CA LEU A 505 -10.83 -46.40 -0.26
C LEU A 505 -11.17 -45.24 -1.21
N VAL A 506 -11.31 -44.03 -0.67
CA VAL A 506 -11.61 -42.84 -1.47
C VAL A 506 -10.36 -41.99 -1.58
N GLU A 507 -9.79 -41.95 -2.79
CA GLU A 507 -8.70 -41.03 -3.14
C GLU A 507 -9.33 -39.70 -3.61
N THR A 508 -8.91 -38.58 -3.01
CA THR A 508 -9.38 -37.26 -3.41
C THR A 508 -8.52 -36.75 -4.56
N LEU A 509 -9.02 -36.90 -5.80
CA LEU A 509 -8.30 -36.43 -6.99
C LEU A 509 -8.53 -34.94 -7.28
N SER A 510 -9.65 -34.37 -6.82
CA SER A 510 -9.97 -32.94 -6.90
C SER A 510 -11.11 -32.61 -5.93
N ILE A 511 -11.23 -31.35 -5.51
CA ILE A 511 -12.31 -30.85 -4.66
C ILE A 511 -13.10 -29.83 -5.48
N LEU A 512 -14.42 -30.01 -5.56
CA LEU A 512 -15.34 -29.00 -6.07
C LEU A 512 -15.71 -28.09 -4.90
N ASP A 513 -15.27 -26.83 -4.94
CA ASP A 513 -15.67 -25.82 -3.96
C ASP A 513 -17.10 -25.33 -4.23
N GLU A 514 -18.03 -25.69 -3.35
CA GLU A 514 -19.45 -25.29 -3.43
C GLU A 514 -19.70 -23.78 -3.19
N THR A 515 -18.67 -23.00 -2.85
CA THR A 515 -18.79 -21.53 -2.77
C THR A 515 -18.98 -20.87 -4.15
N THR A 516 -18.92 -21.63 -5.25
CA THR A 516 -19.30 -21.16 -6.59
C THR A 516 -20.71 -21.58 -7.03
N ALA A 517 -21.49 -22.23 -6.16
CA ALA A 517 -22.86 -22.64 -6.45
C ALA A 517 -23.91 -21.72 -5.79
N THR A 518 -23.76 -20.41 -5.89
CA THR A 518 -24.90 -19.48 -5.80
C THR A 518 -24.94 -18.62 -7.05
N GLN A 519 -26.01 -18.84 -7.82
CA GLN A 519 -26.31 -18.14 -9.07
C GLN A 519 -25.20 -18.23 -10.13
N GLN A 520 -25.20 -19.34 -10.88
CA GLN A 520 -25.32 -19.15 -12.33
C GLN A 520 -26.65 -18.39 -12.58
N GLN A 521 -26.66 -17.09 -12.29
CA GLN A 521 -27.13 -16.22 -13.35
C GLN A 521 -26.25 -16.63 -14.52
N THR A 522 -26.89 -17.05 -15.60
CA THR A 522 -26.36 -16.76 -16.92
C THR A 522 -26.10 -15.26 -16.92
N GLY A 523 -24.96 -14.83 -16.37
CA GLY A 523 -24.40 -13.54 -16.66
C GLY A 523 -24.33 -13.57 -18.16
N ASN A 524 -25.14 -12.73 -18.81
CA ASN A 524 -25.03 -12.52 -20.23
C ASN A 524 -23.53 -12.47 -20.52
N GLY A 525 -23.00 -13.47 -21.24
CA GLY A 525 -21.69 -13.33 -21.85
C GLY A 525 -21.72 -11.97 -22.53
N SER A 526 -20.63 -11.21 -22.36
CA SER A 526 -20.55 -9.83 -22.84
C SER A 526 -21.24 -9.70 -24.20
N GLN A 527 -22.26 -8.84 -24.29
CA GLN A 527 -22.97 -8.63 -25.56
C GLN A 527 -22.09 -7.88 -26.58
N ARG A 528 -20.86 -7.52 -26.18
CA ARG A 528 -19.90 -6.82 -27.01
C ARG A 528 -19.35 -7.77 -28.11
N PRO A 529 -19.14 -7.28 -29.34
CA PRO A 529 -18.60 -8.10 -30.41
C PRO A 529 -17.21 -8.65 -30.08
N ARG A 530 -16.90 -9.84 -30.57
CA ARG A 530 -15.53 -10.37 -30.51
C ARG A 530 -14.65 -9.74 -31.59
N PRO A 531 -13.37 -9.47 -31.30
CA PRO A 531 -12.45 -8.89 -32.27
C PRO A 531 -12.27 -9.85 -33.45
N SER A 532 -12.42 -9.33 -34.66
CA SER A 532 -12.46 -10.07 -35.92
C SER A 532 -11.57 -9.46 -37.01
N GLY A 533 -11.15 -8.21 -36.86
CA GLY A 533 -10.31 -7.51 -37.84
C GLY A 533 -9.34 -6.50 -37.22
N PRO A 534 -8.41 -5.95 -38.03
CA PRO A 534 -7.36 -5.05 -37.56
C PRO A 534 -7.86 -3.68 -37.06
N GLY A 535 -9.11 -3.30 -37.38
CA GLY A 535 -9.75 -2.09 -36.87
C GLY A 535 -10.44 -2.26 -35.51
N ASP A 536 -10.48 -3.48 -34.96
CA ASP A 536 -11.08 -3.75 -33.66
C ASP A 536 -10.08 -3.43 -32.54
N VAL A 537 -10.42 -2.43 -31.73
CA VAL A 537 -9.65 -2.02 -30.56
C VAL A 537 -10.02 -2.92 -29.38
N THR A 538 -9.01 -3.56 -28.76
CA THR A 538 -9.17 -4.49 -27.64
C THR A 538 -8.26 -4.11 -26.47
N THR A 539 -8.43 -4.78 -25.32
CA THR A 539 -7.51 -4.67 -24.18
C THR A 539 -6.58 -5.87 -24.09
N SER A 540 -5.37 -5.68 -23.54
CA SER A 540 -4.43 -6.77 -23.30
C SER A 540 -4.73 -7.59 -22.03
N MET A 541 -5.53 -7.03 -21.12
CA MET A 541 -5.90 -7.67 -19.85
C MET A 541 -7.28 -7.21 -19.37
N PRO A 542 -7.95 -7.97 -18.49
CA PRO A 542 -9.18 -7.52 -17.84
C PRO A 542 -8.96 -6.24 -17.04
N GLY A 543 -9.96 -5.35 -17.03
CA GLY A 543 -9.86 -4.05 -16.35
C GLY A 543 -11.18 -3.28 -16.35
N THR A 544 -11.10 -1.99 -16.02
CA THR A 544 -12.24 -1.05 -16.01
C THR A 544 -11.96 0.15 -16.90
N ILE A 545 -12.95 0.65 -17.65
CA ILE A 545 -12.82 1.91 -18.41
C ILE A 545 -12.80 3.10 -17.46
N ILE A 546 -11.73 3.89 -17.50
CA ILE A 546 -11.61 5.16 -16.75
C ILE A 546 -12.09 6.33 -17.59
N ASP A 547 -11.75 6.33 -18.89
CA ASP A 547 -12.16 7.39 -19.79
C ASP A 547 -12.26 6.93 -21.26
N VAL A 548 -13.10 7.63 -22.01
CA VAL A 548 -13.26 7.45 -23.47
C VAL A 548 -12.85 8.75 -24.14
N LEU A 549 -11.74 8.71 -24.88
CA LEU A 549 -11.05 9.91 -25.38
C LEU A 549 -11.57 10.39 -26.75
N VAL A 550 -12.42 9.61 -27.39
CA VAL A 550 -12.91 9.84 -28.75
C VAL A 550 -14.43 9.67 -28.83
N GLU A 551 -15.02 10.28 -29.86
CA GLU A 551 -16.45 10.16 -30.16
C GLU A 551 -16.67 9.37 -31.47
N GLU A 552 -17.85 8.76 -31.62
CA GLU A 552 -18.23 8.13 -32.89
C GLU A 552 -18.22 9.16 -34.03
N GLY A 553 -17.59 8.80 -35.15
CA GLY A 553 -17.37 9.68 -36.30
C GLY A 553 -16.05 10.46 -36.28
N ALA A 554 -15.28 10.41 -35.19
CA ALA A 554 -13.95 11.04 -35.13
C ALA A 554 -12.94 10.31 -36.04
N THR A 555 -12.06 11.06 -36.71
CA THR A 555 -10.93 10.49 -37.45
C THR A 555 -9.71 10.39 -36.52
N VAL A 556 -9.08 9.23 -36.49
CA VAL A 556 -7.88 8.95 -35.68
C VAL A 556 -6.75 8.43 -36.56
N ALA A 557 -5.51 8.75 -36.21
CA ALA A 557 -4.32 8.14 -36.77
C ALA A 557 -3.97 6.84 -36.02
N ALA A 558 -3.20 5.96 -36.66
CA ALA A 558 -2.65 4.79 -35.97
C ALA A 558 -1.72 5.27 -34.85
N GLY A 559 -1.93 4.74 -33.64
CA GLY A 559 -1.20 5.14 -32.44
C GLY A 559 -1.88 6.21 -31.58
N ASP A 560 -2.95 6.86 -32.07
CA ASP A 560 -3.69 7.84 -31.27
C ASP A 560 -4.38 7.17 -30.06
N PRO A 561 -4.36 7.77 -28.86
CA PRO A 561 -5.03 7.22 -27.69
C PRO A 561 -6.55 7.35 -27.83
N VAL A 562 -7.29 6.25 -27.61
CA VAL A 562 -8.75 6.21 -27.78
C VAL A 562 -9.52 5.86 -26.50
N LEU A 563 -8.88 5.13 -25.57
CA LEU A 563 -9.46 4.78 -24.26
C LEU A 563 -8.38 4.87 -23.17
N VAL A 564 -8.81 5.13 -21.94
CA VAL A 564 -7.99 4.93 -20.74
C VAL A 564 -8.63 3.84 -19.89
N THR A 565 -7.84 2.82 -19.54
CA THR A 565 -8.30 1.69 -18.73
C THR A 565 -7.51 1.60 -17.44
N GLU A 566 -8.14 1.18 -16.36
CA GLU A 566 -7.49 0.86 -15.09
C GLU A 566 -7.45 -0.65 -14.92
N ALA A 567 -6.26 -1.17 -14.68
CA ALA A 567 -6.05 -2.50 -14.17
C ALA A 567 -4.98 -2.44 -13.08
N MET A 568 -5.17 -3.19 -11.99
CA MET A 568 -4.20 -3.22 -10.88
C MET A 568 -3.87 -1.82 -10.28
N LYS A 569 -4.84 -0.87 -10.32
CA LYS A 569 -4.68 0.54 -9.92
C LYS A 569 -3.71 1.36 -10.78
N MET A 570 -3.45 0.90 -12.00
CA MET A 570 -2.59 1.55 -12.97
C MET A 570 -3.38 1.85 -14.22
N GLU A 571 -3.19 3.04 -14.76
CA GLU A 571 -3.86 3.47 -15.98
C GLU A 571 -3.04 3.08 -17.21
N THR A 572 -3.72 2.61 -18.25
CA THR A 572 -3.11 2.32 -19.56
C THR A 572 -3.97 2.93 -20.66
N GLU A 573 -3.32 3.67 -21.55
CA GLU A 573 -3.96 4.13 -22.78
C GLU A 573 -4.03 2.99 -23.80
N ILE A 574 -5.23 2.75 -24.33
CA ILE A 574 -5.39 1.88 -25.50
C ILE A 574 -5.31 2.77 -26.74
N GLN A 575 -4.42 2.42 -27.65
CA GLN A 575 -4.15 3.16 -28.88
C GLN A 575 -4.92 2.57 -30.06
N ALA A 576 -5.24 3.42 -31.05
CA ALA A 576 -5.82 3.01 -32.31
C ALA A 576 -4.84 2.11 -33.10
N PRO A 577 -5.19 0.85 -33.42
CA PRO A 577 -4.30 -0.07 -34.15
C PRO A 577 -4.08 0.36 -35.61
N THR A 578 -5.03 1.12 -36.18
CA THR A 578 -5.01 1.60 -37.57
C THR A 578 -5.55 3.02 -37.65
N ALA A 579 -5.11 3.79 -38.65
CA ALA A 579 -5.74 5.07 -38.99
C ALA A 579 -7.12 4.81 -39.62
N GLY A 580 -8.12 5.62 -39.29
CA GLY A 580 -9.47 5.46 -39.81
C GLY A 580 -10.49 6.33 -39.08
N THR A 581 -11.77 6.01 -39.26
CA THR A 581 -12.86 6.72 -38.57
C THR A 581 -13.50 5.82 -37.52
N ILE A 582 -13.68 6.34 -36.31
CA ILE A 582 -14.38 5.62 -35.23
C ILE A 582 -15.82 5.38 -35.66
N LYS A 583 -16.21 4.12 -35.83
CA LYS A 583 -17.56 3.77 -36.26
C LYS A 583 -18.49 3.48 -35.09
N HIS A 584 -17.98 2.73 -34.11
CA HIS A 584 -18.74 2.31 -32.95
C HIS A 584 -17.89 2.30 -31.69
N ILE A 585 -18.46 2.79 -30.59
CA ILE A 585 -17.90 2.69 -29.24
C ILE A 585 -18.82 1.79 -28.40
N TYR A 586 -18.33 0.64 -27.96
CA TYR A 586 -19.12 -0.39 -27.26
C TYR A 586 -19.00 -0.33 -25.72
N VAL A 587 -18.30 0.68 -25.21
CA VAL A 587 -17.99 0.82 -23.79
C VAL A 587 -18.29 2.22 -23.29
N THR A 588 -18.58 2.32 -22.00
CA THR A 588 -18.71 3.59 -21.29
C THR A 588 -17.84 3.60 -20.03
N LYS A 589 -17.62 4.79 -19.48
CA LYS A 589 -16.85 4.97 -18.23
C LYS A 589 -17.44 4.10 -17.11
N GLY A 590 -16.58 3.33 -16.44
CA GLY A 590 -16.94 2.40 -15.38
C GLY A 590 -17.22 0.96 -15.84
N ASP A 591 -17.26 0.70 -17.14
CA ASP A 591 -17.48 -0.65 -17.66
C ASP A 591 -16.30 -1.58 -17.37
N LYS A 592 -16.61 -2.81 -16.94
CA LYS A 592 -15.64 -3.91 -16.91
C LYS A 592 -15.42 -4.46 -18.32
N ILE A 593 -14.16 -4.73 -18.65
CA ILE A 593 -13.71 -5.16 -19.98
C ILE A 593 -12.79 -6.39 -19.88
N SER A 594 -12.77 -7.18 -20.94
CA SER A 594 -11.93 -8.39 -21.07
C SER A 594 -11.24 -8.44 -22.45
N PRO A 595 -10.10 -9.14 -22.59
CA PRO A 595 -9.33 -9.19 -23.85
C PRO A 595 -10.07 -9.79 -25.05
N ASP A 596 -11.14 -10.54 -24.84
CA ASP A 596 -11.94 -11.17 -25.88
C ASP A 596 -13.07 -10.28 -26.42
N GLU A 597 -13.11 -9.01 -26.01
CA GLU A 597 -14.12 -8.03 -26.39
C GLU A 597 -13.57 -6.93 -27.30
N THR A 598 -14.36 -6.52 -28.31
CA THR A 598 -14.13 -5.30 -29.09
C THR A 598 -14.68 -4.12 -28.31
N LEU A 599 -13.83 -3.15 -27.99
CA LEU A 599 -14.18 -1.97 -27.22
C LEU A 599 -14.58 -0.82 -28.15
N ILE A 600 -13.84 -0.65 -29.25
CA ILE A 600 -14.09 0.34 -30.31
C ILE A 600 -13.84 -0.32 -31.68
N HIS A 601 -14.63 0.02 -32.68
CA HIS A 601 -14.40 -0.38 -34.08
C HIS A 601 -14.01 0.82 -34.94
N ILE A 602 -12.85 0.72 -35.59
CA ILE A 602 -12.29 1.70 -36.54
C ILE A 602 -12.51 1.19 -37.97
N GLN A 603 -13.13 2.03 -38.81
CA GLN A 603 -13.38 1.74 -40.22
C GLN A 603 -12.33 2.34 -41.14
#